data_AF-A0A7V9MN49-F1
#
_entry.id   AF-A0A7V9MN49-F1
#
_cell.length_a   1.000
_cell.length_b   1.000
_cell.length_c   1.000
_cell.angle_alpha   90.00
_cell.angle_beta   90.00
_cell.angle_gamma   90.00
#
_symmetry.space_group_name_H-M   'P 1'
#
loop_
_entity.id
_entity.type
_entity.pdbx_description
1 polymer ?
#
loop_
_entity_poly.entity_id
_entity_poly.type
_entity_poly.pdbx_seq_one_letter_code
_entity_poly.pdbx_strand_id
1 'polypeptide(L)' 'MKTQIEKIKPIDKVAFKILKIVSEKSNPYTFLSGKATEECIQKESRIGEKRPFTFTSLPDDDYLEFTIKF' A
#
# COMPACT_ATOMS: atom_id res chain seq x y z
N MET A 1 7.17 16.38 2.88
CA MET A 1 6.60 15.11 2.42
C MET A 1 5.08 15.20 2.51
N LYS A 2 4.36 14.96 1.42
CA LYS A 2 2.90 15.03 1.39
C LYS A 2 2.37 13.64 1.75
N THR A 3 1.64 13.52 2.85
CA THR A 3 0.96 12.28 3.21
C THR A 3 -0.35 12.22 2.44
N GLN A 4 -0.57 11.13 1.73
CA GLN A 4 -1.78 10.88 0.98
C GLN A 4 -2.52 9.72 1.63
N ILE A 5 -3.83 9.88 1.81
CA ILE A 5 -4.67 8.87 2.44
C ILE A 5 -5.49 8.22 1.33
N GLU A 6 -5.21 6.95 1.07
CA GLU A 6 -5.91 6.16 0.07
C GLU A 6 -6.93 5.23 0.72
N LYS A 7 -8.05 5.03 0.04
CA LYS A 7 -9.06 4.08 0.49
C LYS A 7 -8.64 2.66 0.13
N ILE A 8 -8.60 1.77 1.12
CA ILE A 8 -8.35 0.35 0.88
C ILE A 8 -9.61 -0.34 0.36
N LYS A 9 -9.44 -1.19 -0.64
CA LYS A 9 -10.41 -2.20 -1.06
C LYS A 9 -10.44 -3.34 -0.02
N PRO A 10 -11.41 -4.28 -0.10
CA PRO A 10 -11.42 -5.45 0.76
C PRO A 10 -10.07 -6.17 0.76
N ILE A 11 -9.60 -6.54 1.95
CA ILE A 11 -8.29 -7.17 2.15
C ILE A 11 -8.39 -8.66 1.80
N ASP A 12 -7.50 -9.12 0.92
CA ASP A 12 -7.44 -10.52 0.50
C ASP A 12 -6.40 -11.29 1.31
N LYS A 13 -6.79 -12.43 1.88
CA LYS A 13 -5.85 -13.37 2.51
C LYS A 13 -5.32 -14.35 1.46
N VAL A 14 -4.10 -14.11 0.98
CA VAL A 14 -3.47 -14.95 -0.06
C VAL A 14 -2.75 -16.17 0.52
N ALA A 15 -2.30 -16.12 1.77
CA ALA A 15 -1.76 -17.28 2.48
C ALA A 15 -1.99 -17.18 4.00
N PHE A 16 -1.61 -18.22 4.75
CA PHE A 16 -1.82 -18.29 6.21
C PHE A 16 -1.34 -17.02 6.95
N LYS A 17 -0.21 -16.46 6.51
CA LYS A 17 0.47 -15.29 7.08
C LYS A 17 0.68 -14.14 6.09
N ILE A 18 -0.04 -14.14 4.97
CA ILE A 18 0.19 -13.19 3.90
C ILE A 18 -1.15 -12.54 3.53
N LEU A 19 -1.23 -11.22 3.66
CA LEU A 19 -2.36 -10.40 3.24
C LEU A 19 -1.96 -9.57 2.03
N LYS A 20 -2.83 -9.53 1.04
CA LYS A 20 -2.75 -8.64 -0.12
C LYS A 20 -3.65 -7.43 0.15
N ILE A 21 -3.06 -6.25 0.08
CA ILE A 21 -3.74 -4.97 0.27
C ILE A 21 -3.79 -4.28 -1.08
N VAL A 22 -4.99 -3.88 -1.49
CA VAL A 22 -5.21 -3.07 -2.69
C VAL A 22 -5.83 -1.75 -2.24
N SER A 23 -5.27 -0.63 -2.63
CA SER A 23 -5.88 0.68 -2.44
C SER A 23 -6.26 1.31 -3.77
N GLU A 24 -7.20 2.24 -3.70
CA GLU A 24 -7.39 3.21 -4.77
C GLU A 24 -6.14 4.09 -4.88
N LYS A 25 -5.91 4.63 -6.07
CA LYS A 25 -4.82 5.56 -6.35
C LYS A 25 -5.47 6.91 -6.68
N SER A 26 -5.60 7.77 -5.69
CA SER A 26 -6.07 9.12 -5.95
C SER A 26 -4.93 9.93 -6.60
N ASN A 27 -5.23 10.68 -7.67
CA ASN A 27 -4.26 11.51 -8.41
C ASN A 27 -3.18 10.73 -9.24
N PRO A 28 -2.46 11.38 -10.17
CA PRO A 28 -1.33 10.77 -10.88
C PRO A 28 -0.14 10.63 -9.92
N TYR A 29 -0.26 9.72 -8.94
CA TYR A 29 0.84 9.30 -8.09
C TYR A 29 1.76 8.42 -8.91
N THR A 30 2.87 8.98 -9.39
CA THR A 30 3.88 8.21 -10.11
C THR A 30 4.92 7.68 -9.13
N PHE A 31 5.14 6.37 -9.14
CA PHE A 31 6.24 5.73 -8.43
C PHE A 31 7.13 4.99 -9.42
N LEU A 32 8.39 4.77 -9.05
CA LEU A 32 9.29 3.93 -9.82
C LEU A 32 9.07 2.47 -9.40
N SER A 33 8.73 1.62 -10.36
CA SER A 33 8.61 0.18 -10.11
C SER A 33 9.88 -0.37 -9.48
N GLY A 34 9.74 -1.17 -8.43
CA GLY A 34 10.87 -1.73 -7.66
C GLY A 34 11.44 -0.82 -6.57
N LYS A 35 10.98 0.42 -6.43
CA LYS A 35 11.38 1.30 -5.31
C LYS A 35 10.41 1.13 -4.14
N ALA A 36 10.96 1.02 -2.92
CA ALA A 36 10.14 0.97 -1.71
C ALA A 36 9.64 2.38 -1.34
N THR A 37 8.36 2.48 -1.00
CA THR A 37 7.70 3.68 -0.50
C THR A 37 7.36 3.50 0.98
N GLU A 38 7.43 4.58 1.75
CA GLU A 38 7.01 4.58 3.16
C GLU A 38 5.48 4.61 3.27
N GLU A 39 4.88 3.48 3.63
CA GLU A 39 3.44 3.37 3.84
C GLU A 39 3.11 3.25 5.33
N CYS A 40 1.92 3.74 5.72
CA CYS A 40 1.41 3.64 7.08
C CYS A 40 -0.04 3.16 7.06
N ILE A 41 -0.37 2.19 7.92
CA ILE A 41 -1.75 1.75 8.11
C ILE A 41 -2.43 2.72 9.07
N GLN A 42 -3.50 3.40 8.62
CA GLN A 42 -4.32 4.27 9.46
C GLN A 42 -5.25 3.44 10.36
N LYS A 43 -4.68 2.68 11.29
CA LYS A 43 -5.40 2.01 12.37
C LYS A 43 -5.03 2.69 13.67
N GLU A 44 -5.99 2.99 14.55
CA GLU A 44 -5.78 3.79 15.78
C GLU A 44 -4.55 3.39 16.61
N SER A 45 -4.21 2.10 16.65
CA SER A 45 -3.05 1.58 17.37
C SER A 45 -1.70 1.66 16.64
N ARG A 46 -1.67 2.09 15.37
CA ARG A 46 -0.49 2.13 14.48
C ARG A 46 -0.38 3.38 13.60
N ILE A 47 -1.13 4.44 13.93
CA ILE A 47 -1.00 5.73 13.25
C ILE A 47 0.42 6.25 13.47
N GLY A 48 1.22 6.34 12.41
CA GLY A 48 2.60 6.85 12.43
C GLY A 48 3.70 5.79 12.29
N GLU A 49 3.40 4.49 12.38
CA GLU A 49 4.35 3.43 12.07
C GLU A 49 4.53 3.30 10.55
N LYS A 50 5.43 4.10 9.99
CA LYS A 50 5.84 3.96 8.59
C LYS A 50 6.71 2.73 8.40
N ARG A 51 6.37 1.91 7.40
CA ARG A 51 7.19 0.79 6.97
C ARG A 51 7.43 0.86 5.47
N PRO A 52 8.64 0.55 5.00
CA PRO A 52 8.92 0.51 3.57
C PRO A 52 8.20 -0.70 2.98
N PHE A 53 7.34 -0.46 2.00
CA PHE A 53 6.74 -1.50 1.17
C PHE A 53 7.00 -1.19 -0.29
N THR A 54 7.18 -2.25 -1.07
CA THR A 54 7.28 -2.16 -2.53
C THR A 54 5.91 -2.49 -3.10
N PHE A 55 5.43 -1.66 -4.01
CA PHE A 55 4.21 -1.97 -4.74
C PHE A 55 4.45 -3.12 -5.72
N THR A 56 3.49 -4.04 -5.78
CA THR A 56 3.41 -5.13 -6.75
C THR A 56 2.61 -4.73 -8.00
N SER A 57 1.87 -3.61 -7.95
CA SER A 57 1.20 -3.02 -9.12
C SER A 57 2.16 -2.23 -10.00
N LEU A 58 1.76 -1.99 -11.25
CA LEU A 58 2.51 -1.16 -12.18
C LEU A 58 2.31 0.34 -11.87
N PRO A 59 3.28 1.20 -12.20
CA PRO A 59 3.14 2.65 -12.05
C PRO A 59 1.95 3.25 -12.82
N ASP A 60 1.53 2.60 -13.90
CA ASP A 60 0.42 3.02 -14.76
C ASP A 60 -0.94 2.47 -14.30
N ASP A 61 -0.98 1.57 -13.31
CA ASP A 61 -2.24 1.04 -12.79
C ASP A 61 -2.99 2.12 -11.99
N ASP A 62 -4.34 2.06 -12.05
CA ASP A 62 -5.27 2.92 -11.30
C ASP A 62 -5.41 2.50 -9.82
N TYR A 63 -4.55 1.60 -9.35
CA TYR A 63 -4.55 1.07 -8.00
C TYR A 63 -3.12 0.86 -7.51
N LEU A 64 -2.97 0.85 -6.19
CA LEU A 64 -1.73 0.46 -5.53
C LEU A 64 -1.94 -0.90 -4.89
N GLU A 65 -1.05 -1.85 -5.18
CA GLU A 65 -1.09 -3.19 -4.58
C GLU A 65 0.21 -3.45 -3.84
N PHE A 66 0.11 -4.01 -2.63
CA PHE A 66 1.27 -4.50 -1.90
C PHE A 66 0.86 -5.64 -0.97
N THR A 67 1.86 -6.38 -0.49
CA THR A 67 1.64 -7.56 0.33
C THR A 67 2.28 -7.40 1.70
N ILE A 68 1.55 -7.74 2.75
CA ILE A 68 2.04 -7.72 4.14
C ILE A 68 2.15 -9.15 4.66
N LYS A 69 3.32 -9.47 5.23
CA LYS A 69 3.54 -10.71 5.96
C LYS A 69 3.42 -10.47 7.47
N PHE A 70 2.66 -11.34 8.15
CA PHE A 70 2.49 -11.37 9.61
C PHE A 70 3.26 -12.51 10.27
#